data_AF-A0A820IX28-F1
#
_entry.id   AF-A0A820IX28-F1
#
_cell.length_a   1.000
_cell.length_b   1.000
_cell.length_c   1.000
_cell.angle_alpha   90.00
_cell.angle_beta   90.00
_cell.angle_gamma   90.00
#
_symmetry.space_group_name_H-M   'P 1'
#
loop_
_entity.id
_entity.type
_entity.pdbx_description
1 polymer ?
#
loop_
_entity_poly.entity_id
_entity_poly.type
_entity_poly.pdbx_seq_one_letter_code
_entity_poly.pdbx_strand_id
1 'polypeptide(L)'
;QRVELEEIQAVIYQSNSSISNCAVVKVVERERDHLIPYIQLNKTSTSVPFDEELIRINCPDHLPFKSNGKLDKAALTKPNLSSLLLPINNDEISNDQDNEISMTNQQQLVHDLWCDVLQFDIKIDRLRQAIDAIIAKHAIFRTSLDWNINTNVLAQYIHQFNYRNQYEFVISYAENDEETTKIINKEITSAKLFDLNRGIVLRCHIIKYNSTRKDEEIYLEKNDIIIFNLHHIA
;
A
#
# COMPACT_ATOMS: atom_id res chain seq x y z
N GLN A 1 -11.37 -8.91 -10.12
CA GLN A 1 -11.32 -9.40 -8.72
C GLN A 1 -12.41 -8.72 -7.92
N ARG A 2 -13.14 -9.45 -7.07
CA ARG A 2 -14.20 -8.89 -6.23
C ARG A 2 -13.59 -8.42 -4.91
N VAL A 3 -13.82 -7.16 -4.55
CA VAL A 3 -13.34 -6.56 -3.30
C VAL A 3 -14.52 -6.52 -2.34
N GLU A 4 -14.40 -7.17 -1.19
CA GLU A 4 -15.41 -7.12 -0.12
C GLU A 4 -15.12 -5.91 0.78
N LEU A 5 -16.07 -4.98 0.88
CA LEU A 5 -15.88 -3.72 1.61
C LEU A 5 -15.72 -3.95 3.12
N GLU A 6 -16.35 -5.00 3.63
CA GLU A 6 -16.29 -5.43 5.01
C GLU A 6 -14.87 -5.82 5.43
N GLU A 7 -14.06 -6.36 4.52
CA GLU A 7 -12.66 -6.68 4.80
C GLU A 7 -11.83 -5.40 4.97
N ILE A 8 -12.02 -4.42 4.09
CA ILE A 8 -11.32 -3.12 4.18
C ILE A 8 -11.71 -2.42 5.48
N GLN A 9 -13.00 -2.41 5.80
CA GLN A 9 -13.51 -1.85 7.05
C GLN A 9 -12.90 -2.53 8.28
N ALA A 10 -12.80 -3.86 8.28
CA ALA A 10 -12.20 -4.62 9.37
C ALA A 10 -10.71 -4.27 9.55
N VAL A 11 -9.96 -4.13 8.45
CA VAL A 11 -8.55 -3.75 8.48
C VAL A 11 -8.38 -2.33 9.05
N ILE A 12 -9.17 -1.36 8.60
CA ILE A 12 -9.13 0.02 9.10
C ILE A 12 -9.51 0.05 10.59
N TYR A 13 -10.55 -0.67 10.99
CA TYR A 13 -10.98 -0.71 12.38
C TYR A 13 -9.92 -1.32 13.30
N GLN A 14 -9.17 -2.32 12.84
CA GLN A 14 -8.11 -2.97 13.60
C GLN A 14 -6.80 -2.18 13.65
N SER A 15 -6.59 -1.23 12.73
CA SER A 15 -5.34 -0.46 12.66
C SER A 15 -5.18 0.56 13.78
N ASN A 16 -6.30 1.05 14.35
CA ASN A 16 -6.26 2.07 15.40
C ASN A 16 -7.38 1.89 16.43
N SER A 17 -6.99 1.66 17.70
CA SER A 17 -7.92 1.49 18.83
C SER A 17 -8.73 2.74 19.18
N SER A 18 -8.35 3.91 18.65
CA SER A 18 -9.13 5.15 18.77
C SER A 18 -10.34 5.18 17.84
N ILE A 19 -10.43 4.28 16.86
CA ILE A 19 -11.59 4.19 15.96
C ILE A 19 -12.74 3.52 16.71
N SER A 20 -13.83 4.28 16.89
CA SER A 20 -15.08 3.79 17.48
C SER A 20 -15.99 3.14 16.45
N ASN A 21 -15.92 3.62 15.20
CA ASN A 21 -16.73 3.12 14.11
C ASN A 21 -16.04 3.42 12.77
N CYS A 22 -16.28 2.58 11.77
CA CYS A 22 -15.75 2.76 10.42
C CYS A 22 -16.79 2.28 9.42
N ALA A 23 -16.91 2.97 8.29
CA ALA A 23 -17.69 2.50 7.15
C ALA A 23 -16.93 2.82 5.86
N VAL A 24 -16.89 1.87 4.93
CA VAL A 24 -16.30 2.10 3.59
C VAL A 24 -17.43 2.18 2.57
N VAL A 25 -17.45 3.27 1.80
CA VAL A 25 -18.46 3.50 0.77
C VAL A 25 -17.79 3.58 -0.59
N LYS A 26 -18.38 2.89 -1.56
CA LYS A 26 -18.02 3.01 -2.96
C LYS A 26 -18.73 4.24 -3.56
N VAL A 27 -17.96 5.19 -4.09
CA VAL A 27 -18.44 6.38 -4.76
C VAL A 27 -17.96 6.34 -6.22
N VAL A 28 -18.85 6.67 -7.15
CA VAL A 28 -18.50 6.73 -8.59
C VAL A 28 -18.38 8.20 -8.97
N GLU A 29 -17.21 8.61 -9.44
CA GLU A 29 -16.97 9.96 -9.94
C GLU A 29 -16.11 9.89 -11.21
N ARG A 30 -16.48 10.67 -12.25
CA ARG A 30 -15.79 10.65 -13.56
C ARG A 30 -15.58 9.23 -14.12
N GLU A 31 -16.61 8.40 -14.03
CA GLU A 31 -16.60 6.98 -14.48
C GLU A 31 -15.58 6.08 -13.77
N ARG A 32 -15.00 6.53 -12.66
CA ARG A 32 -14.09 5.75 -11.82
C ARG A 32 -14.74 5.43 -10.49
N ASP A 33 -14.45 4.22 -10.03
CA ASP A 33 -14.86 3.74 -8.72
C ASP A 33 -13.83 4.15 -7.66
N HIS A 34 -14.28 4.86 -6.64
CA HIS A 34 -13.49 5.27 -5.49
C HIS A 34 -14.02 4.60 -4.23
N LEU A 35 -13.12 4.14 -3.36
CA LEU A 35 -13.47 3.61 -2.03
C LEU A 35 -13.13 4.65 -0.97
N ILE A 36 -14.12 5.06 -0.21
CA ILE A 36 -14.00 6.19 0.71
C ILE A 36 -14.35 5.72 2.12
N PRO A 37 -13.37 5.73 3.04
CA PRO A 37 -13.62 5.41 4.43
C PRO A 37 -14.19 6.63 5.18
N TYR A 38 -15.23 6.39 5.95
CA TYR A 38 -15.77 7.27 6.98
C TYR A 38 -15.37 6.68 8.32
N ILE A 39 -14.60 7.45 9.10
CA ILE A 39 -14.03 6.99 10.36
C ILE A 39 -14.62 7.85 11.47
N GLN A 40 -15.09 7.21 12.55
CA GLN A 40 -15.56 7.89 13.75
C GLN A 40 -14.57 7.57 14.88
N LEU A 41 -14.00 8.59 15.50
CA LEU A 41 -13.04 8.43 16.59
C LEU A 41 -13.72 8.47 17.97
N ASN A 42 -13.09 7.87 18.98
CA ASN A 42 -13.49 7.98 20.37
C ASN A 42 -13.22 9.42 20.89
N LYS A 43 -14.24 10.08 21.43
CA LYS A 43 -14.17 11.49 21.89
C LYS A 43 -13.13 11.76 22.99
N THR A 44 -12.61 10.72 23.63
CA THR A 44 -11.59 10.83 24.69
C THR A 44 -10.18 11.06 24.16
N SER A 45 -9.95 10.89 22.86
CA SER A 45 -8.63 11.06 22.24
C SER A 45 -8.44 12.52 21.83
N THR A 46 -8.17 13.41 22.78
CA THR A 46 -7.98 14.86 22.56
C THR A 46 -6.69 15.24 21.82
N SER A 47 -5.91 14.27 21.36
CA SER A 47 -4.72 14.52 20.55
C SER A 47 -4.41 13.28 19.69
N VAL A 48 -5.11 13.15 18.58
CA VAL A 48 -4.63 12.26 17.51
C VAL A 48 -3.90 13.19 16.54
N PRO A 49 -2.61 12.98 16.25
CA PRO A 49 -1.81 13.93 15.49
C PRO A 49 -2.09 13.83 13.98
N PHE A 50 -3.32 13.52 13.57
CA PHE A 50 -3.72 13.51 12.16
C PHE A 50 -3.76 14.93 11.63
N ASP A 51 -3.00 15.19 10.56
CA ASP A 51 -3.03 16.48 9.88
C ASP A 51 -4.49 16.82 9.52
N GLU A 52 -4.98 17.91 10.10
CA GLU A 52 -6.41 18.15 10.29
C GLU A 52 -7.18 18.32 8.98
N GLU A 53 -6.51 18.52 7.84
CA GLU A 53 -7.19 18.87 6.58
C GLU A 53 -7.72 17.68 5.78
N LEU A 54 -7.04 16.52 5.77
CA LEU A 54 -7.41 15.41 4.88
C LEU A 54 -8.39 14.42 5.51
N ILE A 55 -8.28 14.16 6.82
CA ILE A 55 -9.17 13.24 7.53
C ILE A 55 -10.48 13.92 7.98
N ARG A 56 -10.49 15.25 8.17
CA ARG A 56 -11.74 15.98 8.46
C ARG A 56 -12.73 15.96 7.30
N ILE A 57 -12.29 15.68 6.07
CA ILE A 57 -13.19 15.69 4.91
C ILE A 57 -14.34 14.67 5.08
N ASN A 58 -14.16 13.59 5.87
CA ASN A 58 -15.19 12.58 6.10
C ASN A 58 -15.26 12.00 7.53
N CYS A 59 -14.97 12.81 8.56
CA CYS A 59 -15.05 12.39 9.96
C CYS A 59 -16.27 13.04 10.65
N PRO A 60 -17.50 12.50 10.46
CA PRO A 60 -18.64 13.03 11.19
C PRO A 60 -18.51 12.69 12.69
N ASP A 61 -18.95 13.59 13.56
CA ASP A 61 -19.01 13.35 15.01
C ASP A 61 -19.69 12.01 15.35
N HIS A 62 -20.69 11.65 14.53
CA HIS A 62 -21.43 10.41 14.59
C HIS A 62 -21.78 9.93 13.18
N LEU A 63 -21.54 8.64 12.89
CA LEU A 63 -22.05 8.05 11.64
C LEU A 63 -23.59 8.04 11.67
N PRO A 64 -24.26 8.46 10.58
CA PRO A 64 -25.71 8.47 10.53
C PRO A 64 -26.24 7.05 10.41
N PHE A 65 -27.14 6.66 11.31
CA PHE A 65 -27.84 5.37 11.26
C PHE A 65 -29.34 5.60 11.07
N LYS A 66 -29.98 4.76 10.26
CA LYS A 66 -31.44 4.71 10.13
C LYS A 66 -32.06 4.15 11.40
N SER A 67 -33.37 4.29 11.55
CA SER A 67 -34.14 3.72 12.68
C SER A 67 -34.01 2.21 12.83
N ASN A 68 -33.59 1.49 11.79
CA ASN A 68 -33.33 0.05 11.81
C ASN A 68 -31.88 -0.32 12.21
N GLY A 69 -31.06 0.64 12.63
CA GLY A 69 -29.66 0.43 13.01
C GLY A 69 -28.69 0.24 11.84
N LYS A 70 -29.13 0.34 10.59
CA LYS A 70 -28.24 0.30 9.42
C LYS A 70 -27.67 1.68 9.12
N LEU A 71 -26.43 1.74 8.65
CA LEU A 71 -25.79 2.97 8.20
C LEU A 71 -26.63 3.66 7.11
N ASP A 72 -26.94 4.93 7.31
CA ASP A 72 -27.62 5.75 6.32
C ASP A 72 -26.63 6.36 5.35
N LYS A 73 -26.27 5.59 4.32
CA LYS A 73 -25.32 6.02 3.28
C LYS A 73 -25.75 7.30 2.55
N ALA A 74 -27.05 7.60 2.51
CA ALA A 74 -27.57 8.80 1.86
C ALA A 74 -27.37 10.06 2.71
N ALA A 75 -27.22 9.90 4.03
CA ALA A 75 -26.98 10.99 4.97
C ALA A 75 -25.48 11.26 5.19
N LEU A 76 -24.58 10.46 4.60
CA LEU A 76 -23.15 10.72 4.63
C LEU A 76 -22.82 11.94 3.77
N THR A 77 -22.01 12.84 4.29
CA THR A 77 -21.47 13.97 3.53
C THR A 77 -20.74 13.45 2.31
N LYS A 78 -21.11 13.93 1.12
CA LYS A 78 -20.40 13.57 -0.10
C LYS A 78 -18.99 14.18 -0.03
N PRO A 79 -17.95 13.38 -0.21
CA PRO A 79 -16.58 13.88 -0.18
C PRO A 79 -16.36 14.80 -1.37
N ASN A 80 -15.67 15.92 -1.13
CA ASN A 80 -15.20 16.75 -2.23
C ASN A 80 -13.94 16.13 -2.84
N LEU A 81 -14.15 15.17 -3.74
CA LEU A 81 -13.08 14.48 -4.44
C LEU A 81 -12.36 15.38 -5.46
N SER A 82 -12.93 16.54 -5.84
CA SER A 82 -12.30 17.46 -6.79
C SER A 82 -10.98 18.04 -6.25
N SER A 83 -10.83 18.13 -4.92
CA SER A 83 -9.59 18.54 -4.27
C SER A 83 -8.52 17.45 -4.27
N LEU A 84 -8.94 16.18 -4.31
CA LEU A 84 -8.06 14.99 -4.30
C LEU A 84 -7.69 14.54 -5.72
N LEU A 85 -8.58 14.79 -6.68
CA LEU A 85 -8.41 14.45 -8.08
C LEU A 85 -7.97 15.71 -8.85
N LEU A 86 -6.66 15.99 -8.80
CA LEU A 86 -6.07 17.01 -9.66
C LEU A 86 -6.45 16.76 -11.13
N PRO A 87 -6.54 17.84 -11.95
CA PRO A 87 -6.88 17.71 -13.36
C PRO A 87 -5.89 16.76 -14.02
N ILE A 88 -6.40 15.61 -14.46
CA ILE A 88 -5.65 14.78 -15.40
C ILE A 88 -5.78 15.56 -16.72
N ASN A 89 -4.78 16.40 -17.02
CA ASN A 89 -4.70 17.11 -18.29
C ASN A 89 -4.57 16.08 -19.41
N ASN A 90 -5.70 15.63 -19.96
CA ASN A 90 -5.74 14.70 -21.08
C ASN A 90 -5.84 15.40 -22.45
N ASP A 91 -5.80 16.73 -22.49
CA ASP A 91 -6.11 17.50 -23.71
C ASP A 91 -4.98 18.46 -24.17
N GLU A 92 -3.71 18.09 -24.02
CA GLU A 92 -2.62 18.76 -24.75
C GLU A 92 -1.69 17.76 -25.44
N ILE A 93 -2.18 17.18 -26.54
CA ILE A 93 -1.32 16.86 -27.69
C ILE A 93 -1.16 18.18 -28.47
N SER A 94 -0.34 19.07 -27.97
CA SER A 94 0.30 20.10 -28.78
C SER A 94 1.80 19.89 -28.69
N ASN A 95 2.38 19.60 -29.85
CA ASN A 95 3.81 19.46 -30.03
C ASN A 95 4.56 20.69 -29.51
N ASP A 96 5.75 20.40 -28.97
CA ASP A 96 6.87 21.28 -28.65
C ASP A 96 7.05 21.73 -27.19
N GLN A 97 8.23 21.31 -26.69
CA GLN A 97 9.02 21.76 -25.53
C GLN A 97 8.71 21.15 -24.15
N ASP A 98 9.54 20.15 -23.81
CA ASP A 98 10.18 19.91 -22.51
C ASP A 98 9.48 20.52 -21.28
N ASN A 99 8.41 19.88 -20.83
CA ASN A 99 7.98 19.95 -19.44
C ASN A 99 7.92 18.53 -18.89
N GLU A 100 9.09 18.04 -18.49
CA GLU A 100 9.24 16.87 -17.64
C GLU A 100 8.64 17.24 -16.26
N ILE A 101 7.32 17.11 -16.12
CA ILE A 101 6.65 17.24 -14.83
C ILE A 101 7.09 16.04 -14.02
N SER A 102 8.12 16.27 -13.20
CA SER A 102 8.80 15.25 -12.42
C SER A 102 7.80 14.43 -11.61
N MET A 103 7.82 13.12 -11.88
CA MET A 103 7.11 12.04 -11.20
C MET A 103 7.27 12.08 -9.66
N THR A 104 8.20 12.89 -9.15
CA THR A 104 8.48 13.15 -7.74
C THR A 104 7.33 13.80 -6.97
N ASN A 105 6.55 14.71 -7.56
CA ASN A 105 5.53 15.45 -6.78
C ASN A 105 4.32 14.56 -6.41
N GLN A 106 3.92 13.64 -7.29
CA GLN A 106 2.84 12.70 -7.01
C GLN A 106 3.29 11.59 -6.06
N GLN A 107 4.52 11.10 -6.22
CA GLN A 107 5.11 10.13 -5.29
C GLN A 107 5.28 10.72 -3.89
N GLN A 108 5.71 11.99 -3.80
CA GLN A 108 5.85 12.71 -2.53
C GLN A 108 4.50 12.88 -1.84
N LEU A 109 3.44 13.23 -2.57
CA LEU A 109 2.11 13.44 -1.97
C LEU A 109 1.46 12.13 -1.51
N VAL A 110 1.65 11.04 -2.25
CA VAL A 110 1.22 9.70 -1.80
C VAL A 110 2.04 9.27 -0.59
N HIS A 111 3.37 9.46 -0.61
CA HIS A 111 4.25 9.19 0.52
C HIS A 111 3.80 9.96 1.77
N ASP A 112 3.61 11.28 1.66
CA ASP A 112 3.21 12.15 2.76
C ASP A 112 1.82 11.74 3.29
N LEU A 113 0.87 11.42 2.40
CA LEU A 113 -0.43 10.86 2.79
C LEU A 113 -0.30 9.53 3.54
N TRP A 114 0.57 8.62 3.09
CA TRP A 114 0.79 7.35 3.79
C TRP A 114 1.51 7.56 5.12
N CYS A 115 2.46 8.50 5.21
CA CYS A 115 3.09 8.89 6.48
C CYS A 115 2.09 9.50 7.45
N ASP A 116 1.20 10.38 6.99
CA ASP A 116 0.18 11.05 7.78
C ASP A 116 -0.97 10.11 8.20
N VAL A 117 -1.32 9.15 7.35
CA VAL A 117 -2.33 8.12 7.66
C VAL A 117 -1.75 7.07 8.60
N LEU A 118 -0.47 6.72 8.43
CA LEU A 118 0.15 5.67 9.23
C LEU A 118 0.71 6.18 10.54
N GLN A 119 1.05 7.45 10.74
CA GLN A 119 1.43 8.09 12.04
C GLN A 119 2.40 7.32 12.93
N PHE A 120 3.14 6.37 12.38
CA PHE A 120 3.89 5.40 13.16
C PHE A 120 5.24 5.20 12.51
N ASP A 121 6.27 5.19 13.35
CA ASP A 121 7.55 4.60 13.01
C ASP A 121 7.27 3.15 12.56
N ILE A 122 7.39 2.90 11.25
CA ILE A 122 7.07 1.58 10.71
C ILE A 122 8.18 0.63 11.12
N LYS A 123 7.90 -0.21 12.10
CA LYS A 123 8.78 -1.34 12.44
C LYS A 123 8.91 -2.25 11.24
N ILE A 124 10.14 -2.56 10.85
CA ILE A 124 10.44 -3.49 9.75
C ILE A 124 9.79 -4.86 10.01
N ASP A 125 9.74 -5.31 11.26
CA ASP A 125 9.06 -6.54 11.65
C ASP A 125 7.54 -6.49 11.42
N ARG A 126 6.91 -5.33 11.61
CA ARG A 126 5.48 -5.16 11.32
C ARG A 126 5.22 -5.18 9.82
N LEU A 127 6.12 -4.60 9.03
CA LEU A 127 6.05 -4.70 7.57
C LEU A 127 6.19 -6.15 7.10
N ARG A 128 7.16 -6.91 7.64
CA ARG A 128 7.28 -8.36 7.37
C ARG A 128 5.99 -9.10 7.73
N GLN A 129 5.44 -8.87 8.91
CA GLN A 129 4.17 -9.49 9.33
C GLN A 129 3.00 -9.14 8.40
N ALA A 130 2.95 -7.90 7.90
CA ALA A 130 1.93 -7.48 6.95
C ALA A 130 2.08 -8.22 5.61
N ILE A 131 3.31 -8.35 5.10
CA ILE A 131 3.61 -9.13 3.89
C ILE A 131 3.24 -10.61 4.11
N ASP A 132 3.62 -11.19 5.24
CA ASP A 132 3.26 -12.56 5.62
C ASP A 132 1.75 -12.78 5.59
N ALA A 133 0.98 -11.85 6.16
CA ALA A 133 -0.48 -11.93 6.17
C ALA A 133 -1.08 -11.85 4.75
N ILE A 134 -0.52 -11.01 3.88
CA ILE A 134 -0.92 -10.90 2.47
C ILE A 134 -0.64 -12.23 1.73
N ILE A 135 0.55 -12.81 1.88
CA ILE A 135 0.92 -14.08 1.22
C ILE A 135 0.07 -15.25 1.76
N ALA A 136 -0.18 -15.28 3.07
CA ALA A 136 -1.05 -16.29 3.67
C ALA A 136 -2.46 -16.24 3.07
N LYS A 137 -3.02 -15.03 2.94
CA LYS A 137 -4.35 -14.77 2.39
C LYS A 137 -4.44 -15.08 0.90
N HIS A 138 -3.45 -14.68 0.10
CA HIS A 138 -3.51 -14.73 -1.35
C HIS A 138 -2.62 -15.84 -1.93
N ALA A 139 -3.25 -16.93 -2.38
CA ALA A 139 -2.57 -18.11 -2.91
C ALA A 139 -1.63 -17.81 -4.09
N ILE A 140 -1.91 -16.76 -4.86
CA ILE A 140 -1.10 -16.39 -6.03
C ILE A 140 0.36 -16.08 -5.67
N PHE A 141 0.62 -15.47 -4.50
CA PHE A 141 1.96 -15.17 -4.02
C PHE A 141 2.75 -16.40 -3.53
N ARG A 142 2.11 -17.57 -3.49
CA ARG A 142 2.70 -18.85 -3.07
C ARG A 142 2.41 -19.96 -4.07
N THR A 143 2.18 -19.59 -5.32
CA THR A 143 1.98 -20.54 -6.42
C THR A 143 3.28 -20.69 -7.20
N SER A 144 3.81 -21.90 -7.31
CA SER A 144 4.92 -22.20 -8.19
C SER A 144 4.43 -22.73 -9.55
N LEU A 145 5.27 -22.55 -10.56
CA LEU A 145 5.11 -23.15 -11.87
C LEU A 145 6.15 -24.24 -12.05
N ASP A 146 5.74 -25.39 -12.56
CA ASP A 146 6.66 -26.49 -12.91
C ASP A 146 6.35 -26.96 -14.33
N TRP A 147 7.36 -26.86 -15.19
CA TRP A 147 7.28 -27.35 -16.56
C TRP A 147 7.85 -28.76 -16.63
N ASN A 148 6.97 -29.75 -16.73
CA ASN A 148 7.40 -31.14 -16.88
C ASN A 148 7.75 -31.43 -18.35
N ILE A 149 9.04 -31.53 -18.64
CA ILE A 149 9.57 -31.76 -19.99
C ILE A 149 9.09 -33.11 -20.58
N ASN A 150 8.93 -34.14 -19.74
CA ASN A 150 8.55 -35.47 -20.21
C ASN A 150 7.09 -35.54 -20.63
N THR A 151 6.21 -34.81 -19.94
CA THR A 151 4.77 -34.78 -20.25
C THR A 151 4.38 -33.58 -21.10
N ASN A 152 5.27 -32.59 -21.27
CA ASN A 152 5.01 -31.32 -21.95
C ASN A 152 3.80 -30.57 -21.33
N VAL A 153 3.67 -30.62 -20.01
CA VAL A 153 2.60 -29.98 -19.24
C VAL A 153 3.17 -28.95 -18.28
N LEU A 154 2.60 -27.75 -18.29
CA LEU A 154 2.80 -26.74 -17.25
C LEU A 154 1.85 -27.01 -16.09
N ALA A 155 2.39 -27.33 -14.92
CA ALA A 155 1.62 -27.50 -13.70
C ALA A 155 1.77 -26.27 -12.79
N GLN A 156 0.72 -25.97 -12.02
CA GLN A 156 0.76 -24.97 -10.96
C GLN A 156 0.62 -25.67 -9.61
N TYR A 157 1.47 -25.32 -8.66
CA TYR A 157 1.41 -25.85 -7.30
C TYR A 157 1.25 -24.73 -6.29
N ILE A 158 0.12 -24.75 -5.57
CA ILE A 158 -0.12 -23.82 -4.46
C ILE A 158 0.57 -24.39 -3.22
N HIS A 159 1.60 -23.72 -2.75
CA HIS A 159 2.31 -24.11 -1.54
C HIS A 159 1.49 -23.76 -0.31
N GLN A 160 1.56 -24.59 0.73
CA GLN A 160 1.04 -24.21 2.04
C GLN A 160 1.83 -23.02 2.56
N PHE A 161 1.15 -22.07 3.19
CA PHE A 161 1.81 -20.90 3.75
C PHE A 161 2.84 -21.32 4.81
N ASN A 162 4.08 -20.89 4.62
CA ASN A 162 5.20 -21.10 5.53
C ASN A 162 5.96 -19.78 5.63
N TYR A 163 6.14 -19.30 6.86
CA TYR A 163 6.86 -18.05 7.15
C TYR A 163 8.30 -18.02 6.63
N ARG A 164 8.84 -19.15 6.14
CA ARG A 164 10.18 -19.23 5.56
C ARG A 164 10.11 -19.43 4.05
N ASN A 165 10.81 -18.55 3.33
CA ASN A 165 11.16 -18.67 1.91
C ASN A 165 10.04 -18.49 0.87
N GLN A 166 8.93 -17.82 1.20
CA GLN A 166 7.86 -17.55 0.22
C GLN A 166 8.01 -16.24 -0.53
N TYR A 167 8.84 -15.35 0.00
CA TYR A 167 9.24 -14.10 -0.63
C TYR A 167 10.66 -13.81 -0.18
N GLU A 168 11.33 -12.92 -0.92
CA GLU A 168 12.64 -12.44 -0.51
C GLU A 168 12.48 -11.08 0.17
N PHE A 169 13.07 -10.92 1.35
CA PHE A 169 13.07 -9.66 2.08
C PHE A 169 14.51 -9.24 2.34
N VAL A 170 14.93 -8.18 1.69
CA VAL A 170 16.32 -7.70 1.71
C VAL A 170 16.36 -6.31 2.30
N ILE A 171 17.42 -6.04 3.08
CA ILE A 171 17.74 -4.71 3.56
C ILE A 171 19.14 -4.40 3.08
N SER A 172 19.31 -3.30 2.36
CA SER A 172 20.62 -2.76 1.97
C SER A 172 20.78 -1.36 2.54
N TYR A 173 22.01 -0.89 2.56
CA TYR A 173 22.37 0.45 3.03
C TYR A 173 22.99 1.22 1.88
N ALA A 174 22.65 2.50 1.79
CA ALA A 174 23.23 3.42 0.82
C ALA A 174 23.66 4.70 1.55
N GLU A 175 24.89 5.13 1.32
CA GLU A 175 25.45 6.34 1.94
C GLU A 175 25.12 7.59 1.12
N ASN A 176 24.79 7.43 -0.16
CA ASN A 176 24.56 8.52 -1.10
C ASN A 176 23.60 8.13 -2.24
N ASP A 177 23.21 9.11 -3.03
CA ASP A 177 22.25 8.95 -4.14
C ASP A 177 22.77 8.03 -5.25
N GLU A 178 24.08 7.99 -5.50
CA GLU A 178 24.68 7.13 -6.52
C GLU A 178 24.52 5.64 -6.16
N GLU A 179 24.82 5.28 -4.90
CA GLU A 179 24.61 3.92 -4.39
C GLU A 179 23.14 3.53 -4.39
N THR A 180 22.28 4.45 -3.96
CA THR A 180 20.82 4.27 -3.98
C THR A 180 20.33 3.95 -5.39
N THR A 181 20.73 4.78 -6.36
CA THR A 181 20.41 4.60 -7.79
C THR A 181 20.94 3.28 -8.33
N LYS A 182 22.15 2.88 -7.94
CA LYS A 182 22.75 1.60 -8.34
C LYS A 182 21.95 0.41 -7.80
N ILE A 183 21.48 0.46 -6.56
CA ILE A 183 20.64 -0.59 -5.96
C ILE A 183 19.29 -0.65 -6.68
N ILE A 184 18.64 0.50 -6.89
CA ILE A 184 17.36 0.59 -7.62
C ILE A 184 17.49 0.01 -9.03
N ASN A 185 18.52 0.43 -9.78
CA ASN A 185 18.76 -0.07 -11.14
C ASN A 185 19.01 -1.58 -11.16
N LYS A 186 19.71 -2.12 -10.15
CA LYS A 186 19.88 -3.57 -10.01
C LYS A 186 18.55 -4.28 -9.76
N GLU A 187 17.67 -3.70 -8.93
CA GLU A 187 16.33 -4.25 -8.67
C GLU A 187 15.44 -4.21 -9.92
N ILE A 188 15.53 -3.16 -10.75
CA ILE A 188 14.74 -3.05 -11.99
C ILE A 188 15.24 -4.00 -13.08
N THR A 189 16.56 -4.15 -13.23
CA THR A 189 17.17 -4.87 -14.36
C THR A 189 17.41 -6.36 -14.10
N SER A 190 17.40 -6.80 -12.84
CA SER A 190 17.73 -8.18 -12.51
C SER A 190 16.56 -9.13 -12.77
N ALA A 191 16.64 -9.89 -13.85
CA ALA A 191 15.70 -10.99 -14.13
C ALA A 191 15.76 -12.14 -13.09
N LYS A 192 16.81 -12.17 -12.24
CA LYS A 192 17.06 -13.25 -11.27
C LYS A 192 16.42 -13.04 -9.90
N LEU A 193 15.57 -12.03 -9.75
CA LEU A 193 14.93 -11.72 -8.46
C LEU A 193 13.79 -12.67 -8.10
N PHE A 194 13.33 -13.46 -9.07
CA PHE A 194 12.18 -14.35 -8.91
C PHE A 194 12.58 -15.79 -9.18
N ASP A 195 11.98 -16.71 -8.44
CA ASP A 195 12.12 -18.15 -8.64
C ASP A 195 10.73 -18.77 -8.74
N LEU A 196 10.23 -18.83 -9.98
CA LEU A 196 8.89 -19.34 -10.27
C LEU A 196 8.74 -20.82 -9.94
N ASN A 197 9.81 -21.60 -9.98
CA ASN A 197 9.80 -23.02 -9.62
C ASN A 197 9.58 -23.20 -8.11
N ARG A 198 10.01 -22.22 -7.31
CA ARG A 198 9.79 -22.18 -5.86
C ARG A 198 8.58 -21.36 -5.45
N GLY A 199 7.92 -20.69 -6.39
CA GLY A 199 6.79 -19.80 -6.13
C GLY A 199 7.19 -18.48 -5.48
N ILE A 200 8.46 -18.06 -5.63
CA ILE A 200 8.95 -16.76 -5.15
C ILE A 200 8.67 -15.72 -6.24
N VAL A 201 7.52 -15.07 -6.11
CA VAL A 201 7.01 -14.06 -7.06
C VAL A 201 6.94 -12.65 -6.48
N LEU A 202 7.22 -12.51 -5.17
CA LEU A 202 7.26 -11.26 -4.45
C LEU A 202 8.63 -11.08 -3.81
N ARG A 203 9.17 -9.88 -3.93
CA ARG A 203 10.38 -9.43 -3.23
C ARG A 203 10.14 -8.04 -2.65
N CYS A 204 10.56 -7.86 -1.41
CA CYS A 204 10.57 -6.57 -0.72
C CYS A 204 12.02 -6.20 -0.42
N HIS A 205 12.46 -5.05 -0.90
CA HIS A 205 13.80 -4.54 -0.64
C HIS A 205 13.71 -3.17 0.03
N ILE A 206 14.22 -3.06 1.25
CA ILE A 206 14.38 -1.79 1.95
C ILE A 206 15.80 -1.27 1.71
N ILE A 207 15.93 -0.04 1.24
CA ILE A 207 17.21 0.68 1.17
C ILE A 207 17.22 1.68 2.32
N LYS A 208 18.14 1.47 3.26
CA LYS A 208 18.42 2.36 4.38
C LYS A 208 19.33 3.49 3.94
N TYR A 209 18.81 4.72 3.90
CA TYR A 209 19.58 5.87 3.40
C TYR A 209 20.27 6.61 4.55
N ASN A 210 21.60 6.69 4.50
CA ASN A 210 22.42 7.41 5.48
C ASN A 210 22.15 7.03 6.96
N SER A 211 21.77 5.77 7.21
CA SER A 211 21.52 5.28 8.57
C SER A 211 22.86 5.09 9.28
N THR A 212 23.11 5.89 10.31
CA THR A 212 24.40 5.92 11.02
C THR A 212 24.39 5.08 12.30
N ARG A 213 23.25 4.53 12.72
CA ARG A 213 23.13 3.78 13.98
C ARG A 213 22.58 2.38 13.80
N LYS A 214 23.20 1.41 14.49
CA LYS A 214 22.75 0.00 14.54
C LYS A 214 21.38 -0.19 15.21
N ASP A 215 20.97 0.74 16.07
CA ASP A 215 19.67 0.66 16.75
C ASP A 215 18.50 1.19 15.87
N GLU A 216 18.82 1.89 14.75
CA GLU A 216 17.88 2.37 13.73
C GLU A 216 17.50 1.27 12.71
N GLU A 217 18.08 0.06 12.83
CA GLU A 217 17.77 -1.08 11.97
C GLU A 217 16.33 -1.60 12.15
N ILE A 218 15.64 -1.20 13.23
CA ILE A 218 14.33 -1.75 13.60
C ILE A 218 13.17 -1.02 12.93
N TYR A 219 13.34 0.28 12.63
CA TYR A 219 12.27 1.16 12.15
C TYR A 219 12.63 1.76 10.81
N LEU A 220 11.66 2.01 9.94
CA LEU A 220 11.87 2.78 8.73
C LEU A 220 11.96 4.27 9.04
N GLU A 221 12.92 4.94 8.41
CA GLU A 221 13.13 6.38 8.48
C GLU A 221 12.53 7.09 7.26
N LYS A 222 12.38 8.42 7.35
CA LYS A 222 11.77 9.23 6.29
C LYS A 222 12.45 9.12 4.92
N ASN A 223 13.75 8.84 4.90
CA ASN A 223 14.53 8.76 3.66
C ASN A 223 14.75 7.31 3.20
N ASP A 224 14.23 6.33 3.94
CA ASP A 224 14.32 4.93 3.54
C ASP A 224 13.41 4.67 2.34
N ILE A 225 13.88 3.82 1.43
CA ILE A 225 13.14 3.48 0.22
C ILE A 225 12.69 2.03 0.34
N ILE A 226 11.39 1.79 0.12
CA ILE A 226 10.83 0.44 0.05
C ILE A 226 10.51 0.13 -1.41
N ILE A 227 11.08 -0.95 -1.92
CA ILE A 227 10.85 -1.44 -3.28
C ILE A 227 10.09 -2.76 -3.18
N PHE A 228 8.90 -2.80 -3.77
CA PHE A 228 8.15 -4.02 -3.98
C PHE A 228 8.29 -4.47 -5.42
N ASN A 229 8.98 -5.59 -5.63
CA ASN A 229 9.10 -6.23 -6.92
C ASN A 229 8.13 -7.41 -6.97
N LEU A 230 7.23 -7.36 -7.94
CA LEU A 230 6.26 -8.41 -8.22
C LEU A 230 6.51 -8.95 -9.62
N HIS A 231 6.57 -10.28 -9.74
CA HIS A 231 6.57 -10.90 -11.05
C HIS A 231 5.17 -10.74 -11.67
N HIS A 232 5.09 -10.39 -12.95
CA HIS A 232 3.83 -10.16 -13.69
C HIS A 232 2.86 -11.36 -13.75
N ILE A 233 3.26 -12.51 -13.20
CA ILE A 233 2.44 -13.71 -13.11
C ILE A 233 1.55 -13.71 -11.86
N ALA A 234 1.88 -12.86 -10.89
CA ALA A 234 1.18 -12.74 -9.62
C ALA A 234 0.11 -11.65 -9.61
#